data_AF-A0A929J590-F1
#
_entry.id   AF-A0A929J590-F1
#
_cell.length_a   1.000
_cell.length_b   1.000
_cell.length_c   1.000
_cell.angle_alpha   90.00
_cell.angle_beta   90.00
_cell.angle_gamma   90.00
#
_symmetry.space_group_name_H-M   'P 1'
#
loop_
_entity.id
_entity.type
_entity.pdbx_description
1 polymer ?
#
loop_
_entity_poly.entity_id
_entity_poly.type
_entity_poly.pdbx_seq_one_letter_code
_entity_poly.pdbx_strand_id
1 'polypeptide(L)'
;LSAGCSMADMASLDKVEQAWQELSAVLNPDESITPITYINSAANLKAFCGKHGGIVCTSSNAKKVLEWAFSQREKVLFFPDQHLGRNTGYAMGIPLEQMAVWDFDKPNGGLTKQQIEAAKIILWDGFCSVHQQFQPEHIDQYRANYPEGKVISHPEAPFEVCQKSDAVGSTEFIIQTVKESPVGSRWLIGTEINLVDRLAKQSKAEGKFVHYMAPVVCMCSTMYRIDPQHLLWVLENLVAGKVINQIKVNPQDAEQARLALEQMLVVSG
;
A
#
# COMPACT_ATOMS: atom_id res chain seq x y z
N LEU A 1 -10.43 -16.59 -11.64
CA LEU A 1 -10.07 -16.00 -10.32
C LEU A 1 -8.58 -15.71 -10.17
N SER A 2 -7.85 -15.37 -11.25
CA SER A 2 -6.39 -15.20 -11.19
C SER A 2 -5.94 -13.73 -11.19
N ALA A 3 -6.86 -12.76 -11.18
CA ALA A 3 -6.52 -11.34 -11.04
C ALA A 3 -6.22 -11.01 -9.56
N GLY A 4 -5.01 -11.34 -9.11
CA GLY A 4 -4.52 -11.08 -7.74
C GLY A 4 -3.67 -9.81 -7.62
N CYS A 5 -2.95 -9.67 -6.51
CA CYS A 5 -1.96 -8.61 -6.32
C CYS A 5 -0.67 -9.28 -5.83
N SER A 6 0.41 -9.16 -6.60
CA SER A 6 1.69 -9.80 -6.25
C SER A 6 2.20 -9.41 -4.87
N MET A 7 1.98 -8.16 -4.45
CA MET A 7 2.32 -7.67 -3.13
C MET A 7 1.42 -8.27 -2.03
N ALA A 8 0.12 -8.45 -2.29
CA ALA A 8 -0.77 -9.13 -1.35
C ALA A 8 -0.33 -10.59 -1.14
N ASP A 9 0.20 -11.22 -2.20
CA ASP A 9 0.69 -12.60 -2.18
C ASP A 9 2.06 -12.74 -1.47
N MET A 10 2.76 -11.64 -1.16
CA MET A 10 4.01 -11.64 -0.37
C MET A 10 3.78 -11.85 1.14
N ALA A 11 2.53 -11.73 1.61
CA ALA A 11 2.14 -12.11 2.95
C ALA A 11 1.13 -13.25 2.89
N SER A 12 1.40 -14.34 3.61
CA SER A 12 0.45 -15.42 3.85
C SER A 12 0.11 -15.48 5.32
N LEU A 13 -1.05 -16.07 5.66
CA LEU A 13 -1.46 -16.24 7.05
C LEU A 13 -0.38 -17.02 7.83
N ASP A 14 0.09 -18.13 7.28
CA ASP A 14 1.12 -18.98 7.92
C ASP A 14 2.38 -18.19 8.27
N LYS A 15 2.87 -17.33 7.35
CA LYS A 15 4.07 -16.51 7.61
C LYS A 15 3.80 -15.42 8.65
N VAL A 16 2.61 -14.81 8.63
CA VAL A 16 2.24 -13.78 9.61
C VAL A 16 2.05 -14.38 11.00
N GLU A 17 1.42 -15.56 11.11
CA GLU A 17 1.29 -16.30 12.36
C GLU A 17 2.66 -16.75 12.90
N GLN A 18 3.55 -17.22 12.02
CA GLN A 18 4.92 -17.53 12.41
C GLN A 18 5.65 -16.28 12.93
N ALA A 19 5.55 -15.15 12.23
CA ALA A 19 6.15 -13.89 12.69
C ALA A 19 5.59 -13.46 14.04
N TRP A 20 4.27 -13.61 14.25
CA TRP A 20 3.62 -13.31 15.53
C TRP A 20 4.16 -14.19 16.66
N GLN A 21 4.36 -15.49 16.39
CA GLN A 21 4.96 -16.44 17.35
C GLN A 21 6.41 -16.09 17.65
N GLU A 22 7.22 -15.76 16.64
CA GLU A 22 8.62 -15.37 16.83
C GLU A 22 8.74 -14.05 17.64
N LEU A 23 7.86 -13.08 17.37
CA LEU A 23 7.75 -11.85 18.16
C LEU A 23 7.34 -12.14 19.61
N SER A 24 6.51 -13.16 19.84
CA SER A 24 6.09 -13.57 21.20
C SER A 24 7.23 -14.13 22.06
N ALA A 25 8.34 -14.57 21.45
CA ALA A 25 9.53 -14.98 22.18
C ALA A 25 10.33 -13.79 22.76
N VAL A 26 10.04 -12.57 22.29
CA VAL A 26 10.74 -11.34 22.68
C VAL A 26 9.83 -10.38 23.44
N LEU A 27 8.58 -10.24 23.01
CA LEU A 27 7.58 -9.30 23.52
C LEU A 27 6.27 -10.04 23.84
N ASN A 28 5.29 -9.36 24.47
CA ASN A 28 3.91 -9.82 24.48
C ASN A 28 3.12 -9.12 23.36
N PRO A 29 3.03 -9.69 22.14
CA PRO A 29 2.58 -8.96 20.95
C PRO A 29 1.11 -8.54 21.04
N ASP A 30 0.26 -9.32 21.72
CA ASP A 30 -1.15 -8.97 21.94
C ASP A 30 -1.34 -7.79 22.92
N GLU A 31 -0.31 -7.41 23.67
CA GLU A 31 -0.32 -6.24 24.55
C GLU A 31 0.48 -5.06 23.98
N SER A 32 1.54 -5.32 23.20
CA SER A 32 2.48 -4.26 22.76
C SER A 32 2.45 -3.93 21.27
N ILE A 33 1.94 -4.80 20.39
CA ILE A 33 2.00 -4.63 18.94
C ILE A 33 0.60 -4.55 18.34
N THR A 34 0.26 -3.49 17.62
CA THR A 34 -0.97 -3.43 16.81
C THR A 34 -0.69 -3.94 15.39
N PRO A 35 -1.31 -5.04 14.92
CA PRO A 35 -1.13 -5.51 13.55
C PRO A 35 -1.99 -4.68 12.58
N ILE A 36 -1.35 -4.13 11.55
CA ILE A 36 -1.98 -3.31 10.52
C ILE A 36 -1.76 -3.96 9.17
N THR A 37 -2.85 -4.31 8.48
CA THR A 37 -2.78 -4.81 7.12
C THR A 37 -3.27 -3.78 6.12
N TYR A 38 -2.51 -3.56 5.05
CA TYR A 38 -2.98 -2.75 3.93
C TYR A 38 -4.15 -3.46 3.21
N ILE A 39 -5.07 -2.69 2.62
CA ILE A 39 -6.27 -3.22 1.94
C ILE A 39 -5.92 -4.26 0.86
N ASN A 40 -4.74 -4.12 0.25
CA ASN A 40 -4.13 -5.07 -0.68
C ASN A 40 -3.56 -6.28 0.09
N SER A 41 -4.47 -7.07 0.68
CA SER A 41 -4.17 -8.30 1.42
C SER A 41 -5.32 -9.30 1.34
N ALA A 42 -5.06 -10.57 1.62
CA ALA A 42 -6.09 -11.59 1.66
C ALA A 42 -7.09 -11.39 2.82
N ALA A 43 -8.29 -11.96 2.70
CA ALA A 43 -9.33 -11.82 3.73
C ALA A 43 -8.92 -12.44 5.08
N ASN A 44 -8.19 -13.56 5.06
CA ASN A 44 -7.66 -14.20 6.27
C ASN A 44 -6.61 -13.35 7.00
N LEU A 45 -5.85 -12.52 6.28
CA LEU A 45 -4.93 -11.54 6.88
C LEU A 45 -5.67 -10.39 7.56
N LYS A 46 -6.79 -9.94 6.98
CA LYS A 46 -7.68 -8.99 7.65
C LYS A 46 -8.31 -9.61 8.90
N ALA A 47 -8.67 -10.89 8.82
CA ALA A 47 -9.16 -11.64 9.97
C ALA A 47 -8.11 -11.78 11.07
N PHE A 48 -6.84 -12.02 10.72
CA PHE A 48 -5.73 -12.00 11.66
C PHE A 48 -5.65 -10.66 12.41
N CYS A 49 -5.68 -9.53 11.68
CA CYS A 49 -5.76 -8.21 12.31
C CYS A 49 -6.95 -8.12 13.28
N GLY A 50 -8.16 -8.51 12.87
CA GLY A 50 -9.34 -8.49 13.73
C GLY A 50 -9.17 -9.29 15.03
N LYS A 51 -8.62 -10.51 14.93
CA LYS A 51 -8.38 -11.40 16.08
C LYS A 51 -7.39 -10.82 17.09
N HIS A 52 -6.38 -10.09 16.60
CA HIS A 52 -5.30 -9.55 17.42
C HIS A 52 -5.48 -8.07 17.80
N GLY A 53 -6.69 -7.51 17.65
CA GLY A 53 -6.97 -6.11 18.00
C GLY A 53 -6.34 -5.09 17.04
N GLY A 54 -6.05 -5.53 15.82
CA GLY A 54 -5.50 -4.75 14.73
C GLY A 54 -6.56 -4.10 13.83
N ILE A 55 -6.10 -3.59 12.68
CA ILE A 55 -6.91 -2.75 11.79
C ILE A 55 -6.45 -2.86 10.33
N VAL A 56 -7.34 -2.56 9.38
CA VAL A 56 -6.98 -2.41 7.96
C VAL A 56 -6.61 -0.96 7.66
N CYS A 57 -5.70 -0.72 6.71
CA CYS A 57 -5.40 0.62 6.20
C CYS A 57 -5.50 0.70 4.67
N THR A 58 -5.48 1.91 4.15
CA THR A 58 -5.35 2.27 2.73
C THR A 58 -4.26 3.34 2.58
N SER A 59 -3.81 3.63 1.37
CA SER A 59 -2.82 4.71 1.16
C SER A 59 -3.36 6.11 1.49
N SER A 60 -4.69 6.30 1.56
CA SER A 60 -5.31 7.59 1.92
C SER A 60 -5.51 7.79 3.42
N ASN A 61 -5.55 6.72 4.22
CA ASN A 61 -5.80 6.80 5.66
C ASN A 61 -4.66 6.26 6.54
N ALA A 62 -3.55 5.79 5.94
CA ALA A 62 -2.44 5.16 6.67
C ALA A 62 -1.94 5.99 7.85
N LYS A 63 -1.86 7.33 7.71
CA LYS A 63 -1.48 8.23 8.80
C LYS A 63 -2.44 8.15 9.99
N LYS A 64 -3.75 8.34 9.76
CA LYS A 64 -4.79 8.23 10.80
C LYS A 64 -4.77 6.86 11.47
N VAL A 65 -4.57 5.81 10.68
CA VAL A 65 -4.50 4.43 11.18
C VAL A 65 -3.26 4.20 12.05
N LEU A 66 -2.10 4.72 11.68
CA LEU A 66 -0.90 4.66 12.53
C LEU A 66 -1.07 5.49 13.81
N GLU A 67 -1.63 6.70 13.73
CA GLU A 67 -1.94 7.53 14.91
C GLU A 67 -2.86 6.79 15.88
N TRP A 68 -3.92 6.15 15.36
CA TRP A 68 -4.79 5.30 16.15
C TRP A 68 -4.02 4.11 16.75
N ALA A 69 -3.24 3.39 15.95
CA ALA A 69 -2.51 2.22 16.41
C ALA A 69 -1.54 2.53 17.57
N PHE A 70 -0.83 3.67 17.50
CA PHE A 70 0.04 4.14 18.57
C PHE A 70 -0.70 4.66 19.82
N SER A 71 -1.99 5.01 19.69
CA SER A 71 -2.84 5.28 20.85
C SER A 71 -3.30 4.01 21.56
N GLN A 72 -3.26 2.86 20.88
CA GLN A 72 -3.67 1.57 21.45
C GLN A 72 -2.49 0.83 22.08
N ARG A 73 -1.36 0.76 21.36
CA ARG A 73 -0.17 0.00 21.75
C ARG A 73 1.10 0.74 21.32
N GLU A 74 2.24 0.36 21.91
CA GLU A 74 3.52 1.05 21.69
C GLU A 74 4.16 0.77 20.32
N LYS A 75 3.82 -0.34 19.68
CA LYS A 75 4.43 -0.82 18.44
C LYS A 75 3.40 -1.19 17.39
N VAL A 76 3.84 -1.27 16.14
CA VAL A 76 3.02 -1.67 14.99
C VAL A 76 3.74 -2.76 14.20
N LEU A 77 2.99 -3.78 13.77
CA LEU A 77 3.39 -4.69 12.69
C LEU A 77 2.63 -4.28 11.42
N PHE A 78 3.31 -3.76 10.41
CA PHE A 78 2.71 -3.22 9.19
C PHE A 78 3.01 -4.13 7.99
N PHE A 79 1.97 -4.62 7.30
CA PHE A 79 2.12 -5.57 6.20
C PHE A 79 1.05 -5.39 5.11
N PRO A 80 1.27 -5.87 3.88
CA PRO A 80 2.52 -6.43 3.37
C PRO A 80 3.54 -5.37 2.90
N ASP A 81 3.15 -4.10 2.71
CA ASP A 81 4.03 -3.11 2.09
C ASP A 81 4.91 -2.34 3.09
N GLN A 82 6.23 -2.55 3.01
CA GLN A 82 7.17 -1.78 3.81
C GLN A 82 7.19 -0.30 3.46
N HIS A 83 6.95 0.07 2.19
CA HIS A 83 7.13 1.43 1.73
C HIS A 83 6.02 2.34 2.22
N LEU A 84 4.77 1.92 2.09
CA LEU A 84 3.64 2.64 2.68
C LEU A 84 3.83 2.85 4.18
N GLY A 85 4.19 1.79 4.92
CA GLY A 85 4.44 1.89 6.36
C GLY A 85 5.59 2.84 6.70
N ARG A 86 6.74 2.70 6.02
CA ARG A 86 7.94 3.51 6.23
C ARG A 86 7.71 4.98 5.91
N ASN A 87 7.21 5.27 4.71
CA ASN A 87 6.99 6.64 4.25
C ASN A 87 5.96 7.36 5.14
N THR A 88 4.90 6.66 5.55
CA THR A 88 3.90 7.23 6.46
C THR A 88 4.50 7.48 7.84
N GLY A 89 5.19 6.50 8.43
CA GLY A 89 5.83 6.65 9.73
C GLY A 89 6.87 7.76 9.76
N TYR A 90 7.65 7.90 8.69
CA TYR A 90 8.66 8.95 8.58
C TYR A 90 8.02 10.34 8.49
N ALA A 91 6.95 10.48 7.70
CA ALA A 91 6.17 11.72 7.64
C ALA A 91 5.50 12.10 8.98
N MET A 92 5.35 11.14 9.90
CA MET A 92 4.88 11.36 11.27
C MET A 92 6.03 11.71 12.25
N GLY A 93 7.27 11.80 11.77
CA GLY A 93 8.45 12.11 12.59
C GLY A 93 9.05 10.91 13.31
N ILE A 94 8.67 9.67 12.94
CA ILE A 94 9.30 8.47 13.49
C ILE A 94 10.64 8.26 12.75
N PRO A 95 11.77 8.16 13.47
CA PRO A 95 13.07 7.96 12.83
C PRO A 95 13.20 6.59 12.15
N LEU A 96 14.02 6.50 11.10
CA LEU A 96 14.21 5.25 10.34
C LEU A 96 14.85 4.15 11.19
N GLU A 97 15.68 4.50 12.17
CA GLU A 97 16.28 3.55 13.11
C GLU A 97 15.26 2.88 14.05
N GLN A 98 14.06 3.46 14.18
CA GLN A 98 12.94 2.85 14.91
C GLN A 98 11.99 2.07 13.97
N MET A 99 12.38 1.86 12.71
CA MET A 99 11.62 1.07 11.74
C MET A 99 12.45 -0.13 11.29
N ALA A 100 12.09 -1.31 11.78
CA ALA A 100 12.78 -2.54 11.41
C ALA A 100 12.04 -3.26 10.27
N VAL A 101 12.77 -3.76 9.28
CA VAL A 101 12.20 -4.59 8.21
C VAL A 101 12.23 -6.05 8.63
N TRP A 102 11.06 -6.71 8.56
CA TRP A 102 10.88 -8.11 8.81
C TRP A 102 10.96 -8.90 7.50
N ASP A 103 12.11 -9.53 7.27
CA ASP A 103 12.33 -10.46 6.15
C ASP A 103 11.67 -11.80 6.49
N PHE A 104 10.52 -12.03 5.86
CA PHE A 104 9.65 -13.17 6.15
C PHE A 104 10.21 -14.54 5.72
N ASP A 105 11.38 -14.58 5.07
CA ASP A 105 12.08 -15.83 4.73
C ASP A 105 13.25 -16.12 5.71
N LYS A 106 13.48 -15.25 6.69
CA LYS A 106 14.53 -15.41 7.72
C LYS A 106 13.94 -15.66 9.12
N PRO A 107 14.64 -16.45 9.97
CA PRO A 107 14.28 -16.56 11.38
C PRO A 107 14.29 -15.19 12.08
N ASN A 108 13.27 -14.92 12.90
CA ASN A 108 13.05 -13.63 13.59
C ASN A 108 13.04 -12.42 12.64
N GLY A 109 12.62 -12.61 11.39
CA GLY A 109 12.64 -11.54 10.38
C GLY A 109 14.04 -11.09 9.98
N GLY A 110 15.10 -11.83 10.36
CA GLY A 110 16.48 -11.39 10.25
C GLY A 110 16.90 -10.34 11.29
N LEU A 111 16.10 -10.13 12.33
CA LEU A 111 16.32 -9.11 13.36
C LEU A 111 16.90 -9.71 14.65
N THR A 112 17.69 -8.92 15.37
CA THR A 112 18.09 -9.25 16.74
C THR A 112 16.99 -8.89 17.73
N LYS A 113 17.04 -9.48 18.92
CA LYS A 113 16.14 -9.14 20.03
C LYS A 113 16.13 -7.63 20.33
N GLN A 114 17.30 -7.00 20.37
CA GLN A 114 17.42 -5.57 20.63
C GLN A 114 16.77 -4.72 19.53
N GLN A 115 16.85 -5.14 18.26
CA GLN A 115 16.20 -4.45 17.16
C GLN A 115 14.67 -4.54 17.26
N ILE A 116 14.13 -5.69 17.64
CA ILE A 116 12.68 -5.89 17.86
C ILE A 116 12.19 -5.02 19.05
N GLU A 117 12.95 -4.98 20.14
CA GLU A 117 12.66 -4.16 21.31
C GLU A 117 12.74 -2.65 21.00
N ALA A 118 13.69 -2.21 20.17
CA ALA A 118 13.85 -0.81 19.81
C ALA A 118 12.87 -0.32 18.72
N ALA A 119 12.40 -1.20 17.85
CA ALA A 119 11.52 -0.82 16.73
C ALA A 119 10.14 -0.36 17.22
N LYS A 120 9.69 0.79 16.73
CA LYS A 120 8.29 1.24 16.84
C LYS A 120 7.42 0.68 15.72
N ILE A 121 7.98 0.52 14.53
CA ILE A 121 7.29 -0.06 13.38
C ILE A 121 8.10 -1.24 12.87
N ILE A 122 7.47 -2.39 12.81
CA ILE A 122 7.98 -3.60 12.18
C ILE A 122 7.31 -3.68 10.82
N LEU A 123 8.09 -3.52 9.76
CA LEU A 123 7.66 -3.42 8.38
C LEU A 123 7.86 -4.76 7.69
N TRP A 124 6.80 -5.35 7.15
CA TRP A 124 6.92 -6.57 6.34
C TRP A 124 7.70 -6.30 5.06
N ASP A 125 8.66 -7.15 4.69
CA ASP A 125 9.49 -6.99 3.49
C ASP A 125 8.74 -7.24 2.16
N GLY A 126 7.48 -6.83 2.07
CA GLY A 126 6.73 -6.81 0.81
C GLY A 126 6.76 -5.43 0.17
N PHE A 127 6.50 -5.39 -1.13
CA PHE A 127 6.52 -4.17 -1.93
C PHE A 127 5.69 -4.29 -3.20
N CYS A 128 5.28 -3.15 -3.76
CA CYS A 128 4.60 -3.11 -5.05
C CYS A 128 5.60 -3.09 -6.20
N SER A 129 5.59 -4.12 -7.04
CA SER A 129 6.52 -4.24 -8.19
C SER A 129 6.40 -3.10 -9.20
N VAL A 130 5.24 -2.44 -9.28
CA VAL A 130 5.03 -1.24 -10.11
C VAL A 130 5.78 -0.05 -9.54
N HIS A 131 5.66 0.20 -8.24
CA HIS A 131 6.26 1.37 -7.60
C HIS A 131 7.78 1.24 -7.38
N GLN A 132 8.32 0.00 -7.34
CA GLN A 132 9.78 -0.25 -7.29
C GLN A 132 10.54 0.19 -8.55
N GLN A 133 9.85 0.42 -9.67
CA GLN A 133 10.50 0.87 -10.90
C GLN A 133 10.89 2.35 -10.85
N PHE A 134 10.40 3.11 -9.87
CA PHE A 134 10.76 4.51 -9.71
C PHE A 134 12.11 4.65 -9.02
N GLN A 135 12.96 5.49 -9.59
CA GLN A 135 14.31 5.74 -9.11
C GLN A 135 14.52 7.25 -8.95
N PRO A 136 15.32 7.69 -7.96
CA PRO A 136 15.63 9.10 -7.74
C PRO A 136 16.15 9.82 -8.99
N GLU A 137 16.86 9.11 -9.86
CA GLU A 137 17.46 9.62 -11.10
C GLU A 137 16.38 10.03 -12.12
N HIS A 138 15.22 9.38 -12.11
CA HIS A 138 14.10 9.79 -12.98
C HIS A 138 13.59 11.19 -12.61
N ILE A 139 13.59 11.52 -11.31
CA ILE A 139 13.23 12.85 -10.82
C ILE A 139 14.30 13.87 -11.21
N ASP A 140 15.57 13.52 -11.06
CA ASP A 140 16.68 14.40 -11.40
C ASP A 140 16.68 14.75 -12.91
N GLN A 141 16.48 13.75 -13.76
CA GLN A 141 16.37 13.93 -15.22
C GLN A 141 15.17 14.81 -15.59
N TYR A 142 14.02 14.61 -14.94
CA TYR A 142 12.85 15.44 -15.17
C TYR A 142 13.11 16.90 -14.77
N ARG A 143 13.70 17.14 -13.60
CA ARG A 143 14.02 18.49 -13.11
C ARG A 143 15.06 19.19 -13.98
N ALA A 144 16.00 18.45 -14.59
CA ALA A 144 16.95 19.01 -15.55
C ALA A 144 16.25 19.56 -16.81
N ASN A 145 15.18 18.90 -17.27
CA ASN A 145 14.41 19.33 -18.43
C ASN A 145 13.32 20.35 -18.09
N TYR A 146 12.76 20.29 -16.88
CA TYR A 146 11.66 21.11 -16.40
C TYR A 146 11.91 21.59 -14.96
N PRO A 147 12.75 22.61 -14.74
CA PRO A 147 13.13 23.06 -13.40
C PRO A 147 11.96 23.53 -12.53
N GLU A 148 10.91 24.08 -13.14
CA GLU A 148 9.69 24.52 -12.44
C GLU A 148 8.62 23.43 -12.34
N GLY A 149 8.89 22.25 -12.88
CA GLY A 149 7.99 21.11 -12.81
C GLY A 149 7.90 20.54 -11.40
N LYS A 150 6.69 20.19 -10.97
CA LYS A 150 6.44 19.53 -9.69
C LYS A 150 6.44 18.02 -9.84
N VAL A 151 6.72 17.31 -8.75
CA VAL A 151 6.81 15.85 -8.67
C VAL A 151 5.87 15.35 -7.59
N ILE A 152 5.06 14.36 -7.92
CA ILE A 152 4.14 13.72 -6.97
C ILE A 152 4.22 12.20 -7.10
N SER A 153 4.37 11.51 -5.97
CA SER A 153 4.56 10.05 -5.93
C SER A 153 3.53 9.36 -5.05
N HIS A 154 3.24 8.10 -5.35
CA HIS A 154 2.48 7.25 -4.44
C HIS A 154 3.35 6.80 -3.25
N PRO A 155 2.81 6.66 -2.03
CA PRO A 155 3.59 6.25 -0.85
C PRO A 155 4.12 4.82 -0.87
N GLU A 156 3.72 4.00 -1.85
CA GLU A 156 4.31 2.67 -2.11
C GLU A 156 5.68 2.76 -2.82
N ALA A 157 6.11 3.95 -3.25
CA ALA A 157 7.39 4.15 -3.90
C ALA A 157 8.58 4.04 -2.91
N PRO A 158 9.79 3.73 -3.40
CA PRO A 158 11.00 3.74 -2.60
C PRO A 158 11.17 5.04 -1.81
N PHE A 159 11.74 4.93 -0.61
CA PHE A 159 11.87 6.06 0.32
C PHE A 159 12.55 7.27 -0.33
N GLU A 160 13.65 7.04 -1.05
CA GLU A 160 14.41 8.09 -1.74
C GLU A 160 13.58 8.83 -2.81
N VAL A 161 12.68 8.12 -3.50
CA VAL A 161 11.76 8.72 -4.49
C VAL A 161 10.74 9.61 -3.77
N CYS A 162 10.18 9.14 -2.66
CA CYS A 162 9.26 9.93 -1.84
C CYS A 162 9.95 11.18 -1.27
N GLN A 163 11.18 11.07 -0.78
CA GLN A 163 11.94 12.22 -0.25
C GLN A 163 12.28 13.27 -1.32
N LYS A 164 12.50 12.84 -2.57
CA LYS A 164 12.72 13.78 -3.69
C LYS A 164 11.44 14.38 -4.28
N SER A 165 10.27 13.84 -3.94
CA SER A 165 8.98 14.29 -4.47
C SER A 165 8.48 15.55 -3.73
N ASP A 166 7.81 16.45 -4.45
CA ASP A 166 7.23 17.66 -3.83
C ASP A 166 5.93 17.34 -3.06
N ALA A 167 5.28 16.24 -3.41
CA ALA A 167 4.13 15.70 -2.68
C ALA A 167 4.08 14.17 -2.74
N VAL A 168 3.50 13.55 -1.72
CA VAL A 168 3.30 12.09 -1.64
C VAL A 168 1.88 11.79 -1.17
N GLY A 169 1.17 10.92 -1.88
CA GLY A 169 -0.19 10.54 -1.47
C GLY A 169 -0.85 9.49 -2.35
N SER A 170 -2.07 9.12 -1.98
CA SER A 170 -2.88 8.13 -2.72
C SER A 170 -3.17 8.57 -4.15
N THR A 171 -3.68 7.64 -4.96
CA THR A 171 -4.16 7.95 -6.32
C THR A 171 -5.20 9.06 -6.35
N GLU A 172 -6.12 9.10 -5.38
CA GLU A 172 -7.10 10.18 -5.24
C GLU A 172 -6.43 11.51 -4.93
N PHE A 173 -5.47 11.53 -4.01
CA PHE A 173 -4.70 12.74 -3.69
C PHE A 173 -3.93 13.26 -4.92
N ILE A 174 -3.34 12.36 -5.71
CA ILE A 174 -2.66 12.71 -6.97
C ILE A 174 -3.64 13.36 -7.96
N ILE A 175 -4.79 12.72 -8.19
CA ILE A 175 -5.82 13.23 -9.11
C ILE A 175 -6.28 14.62 -8.68
N GLN A 176 -6.60 14.80 -7.39
CA GLN A 176 -7.10 16.07 -6.88
C GLN A 176 -6.05 17.17 -6.96
N THR A 177 -4.80 16.87 -6.59
CA THR A 177 -3.68 17.83 -6.67
C THR A 177 -3.49 18.37 -8.08
N VAL A 178 -3.53 17.50 -9.09
CA VAL A 178 -3.37 17.90 -10.50
C VAL A 178 -4.59 18.67 -11.01
N LYS A 179 -5.80 18.30 -10.59
CA LYS A 179 -7.03 19.03 -10.96
C LYS A 179 -7.08 20.43 -10.35
N GLU A 180 -6.66 20.60 -9.11
CA GLU A 180 -6.65 21.90 -8.41
C GLU A 180 -5.46 22.79 -8.81
N SER A 181 -4.48 22.23 -9.51
CA SER A 181 -3.31 22.99 -9.97
C SER A 181 -3.66 24.05 -11.02
N PRO A 182 -2.92 25.16 -11.07
CA PRO A 182 -3.15 26.22 -12.05
C PRO A 182 -2.86 25.75 -13.49
N VAL A 183 -3.45 26.43 -14.46
CA VAL A 183 -3.15 26.27 -15.90
C VAL A 183 -1.66 26.49 -16.14
N GLY A 184 -1.06 25.69 -17.02
CA GLY A 184 0.38 25.71 -17.30
C GLY A 184 1.23 24.91 -16.32
N SER A 185 0.64 24.39 -15.23
CA SER A 185 1.36 23.50 -14.31
C SER A 185 1.87 22.25 -15.02
N ARG A 186 3.04 21.78 -14.57
CA ARG A 186 3.71 20.60 -15.09
C ARG A 186 4.03 19.64 -13.95
N TRP A 187 3.60 18.40 -14.09
CA TRP A 187 3.70 17.37 -13.07
C TRP A 187 4.40 16.12 -13.58
N LEU A 188 5.35 15.60 -12.81
CA LEU A 188 5.87 14.25 -12.92
C LEU A 188 5.15 13.36 -11.90
N ILE A 189 4.55 12.27 -12.36
CA ILE A 189 3.71 11.41 -11.51
C ILE A 189 4.30 9.99 -11.42
N GLY A 190 4.58 9.55 -10.19
CA GLY A 190 5.05 8.21 -9.84
C GLY A 190 3.93 7.31 -9.31
N THR A 191 3.11 6.74 -10.20
CA THR A 191 2.09 5.72 -9.86
C THR A 191 1.82 4.79 -11.06
N GLU A 192 0.69 4.09 -11.11
CA GLU A 192 0.36 3.21 -12.23
C GLU A 192 0.08 4.00 -13.54
N ILE A 193 0.61 3.52 -14.67
CA ILE A 193 0.63 4.26 -15.95
C ILE A 193 -0.75 4.57 -16.51
N ASN A 194 -1.74 3.69 -16.40
CA ASN A 194 -3.07 3.94 -16.96
C ASN A 194 -3.77 5.10 -16.24
N LEU A 195 -3.53 5.26 -14.93
CA LEU A 195 -3.98 6.46 -14.21
C LEU A 195 -3.31 7.71 -14.77
N VAL A 196 -1.98 7.68 -14.94
CA VAL A 196 -1.21 8.83 -15.43
C VAL A 196 -1.61 9.21 -16.85
N ASP A 197 -1.78 8.25 -17.75
CA ASP A 197 -2.20 8.49 -19.14
C ASP A 197 -3.62 9.07 -19.22
N ARG A 198 -4.55 8.55 -18.40
CA ARG A 198 -5.90 9.09 -18.31
C ARG A 198 -5.88 10.53 -17.80
N LEU A 199 -5.11 10.78 -16.73
CA LEU A 199 -4.97 12.11 -16.15
C LEU A 199 -4.31 13.08 -17.13
N ALA A 200 -3.26 12.66 -17.84
CA ALA A 200 -2.60 13.46 -18.87
C ALA A 200 -3.56 13.86 -20.00
N LYS A 201 -4.41 12.94 -20.47
CA LYS A 201 -5.42 13.24 -21.49
C LYS A 201 -6.47 14.25 -21.01
N GLN A 202 -6.97 14.09 -19.79
CA GLN A 202 -7.96 14.99 -19.18
C GLN A 202 -7.34 16.38 -18.93
N SER A 203 -6.18 16.42 -18.29
CA SER A 203 -5.47 17.64 -17.93
C SER A 203 -4.93 18.44 -19.12
N LYS A 204 -4.66 17.78 -20.26
CA LYS A 204 -4.23 18.47 -21.49
C LYS A 204 -5.29 19.44 -22.01
N ALA A 205 -6.57 19.10 -21.91
CA ALA A 205 -7.68 19.99 -22.29
C ALA A 205 -7.76 21.24 -21.40
N GLU A 206 -7.26 21.15 -20.16
CA GLU A 206 -7.20 22.24 -19.18
C GLU A 206 -5.87 23.01 -19.24
N GLY A 207 -5.00 22.73 -20.22
CA GLY A 207 -3.71 23.40 -20.39
C GLY A 207 -2.65 23.01 -19.35
N LYS A 208 -2.75 21.82 -18.76
CA LYS A 208 -1.79 21.28 -17.78
C LYS A 208 -1.01 20.11 -18.39
N PHE A 209 0.21 19.90 -17.93
CA PHE A 209 1.12 18.90 -18.48
C PHE A 209 1.43 17.83 -17.44
N VAL A 210 1.23 16.56 -17.80
CA VAL A 210 1.50 15.41 -16.93
C VAL A 210 2.48 14.48 -17.62
N HIS A 211 3.53 14.09 -16.89
CA HIS A 211 4.60 13.21 -17.33
C HIS A 211 4.63 11.98 -16.44
N TYR A 212 4.90 10.84 -17.04
CA TYR A 212 5.08 9.58 -16.32
C TYR A 212 6.51 9.46 -15.80
N MET A 213 6.68 9.01 -14.55
CA MET A 213 8.00 8.97 -13.90
C MET A 213 8.92 7.88 -14.44
N ALA A 214 8.42 6.70 -14.81
CA ALA A 214 9.29 5.61 -15.24
C ALA A 214 9.55 5.66 -16.77
N PRO A 215 10.76 5.27 -17.22
CA PRO A 215 11.11 5.19 -18.63
C PRO A 215 10.48 3.97 -19.32
N VAL A 216 9.98 3.01 -18.54
CA VAL A 216 9.32 1.79 -18.99
C VAL A 216 7.88 1.75 -18.52
N VAL A 217 7.01 1.17 -19.33
CA VAL A 217 5.59 0.98 -19.01
C VAL A 217 5.47 0.03 -17.82
N CYS A 218 5.16 0.56 -16.63
CA CYS A 218 4.94 -0.26 -15.44
C CYS A 218 3.46 -0.62 -15.36
N MET A 219 3.09 -1.73 -16.01
CA MET A 219 1.72 -2.24 -15.95
C MET A 219 1.55 -3.24 -14.82
N CYS A 220 0.44 -3.12 -14.09
CA CYS A 220 -0.03 -4.17 -13.21
C CYS A 220 -0.62 -5.32 -14.03
N SER A 221 0.19 -6.37 -14.27
CA SER A 221 -0.17 -7.50 -15.14
C SER A 221 -1.44 -8.25 -14.71
N THR A 222 -1.79 -8.18 -13.42
CA THR A 222 -3.00 -8.81 -12.88
C THR A 222 -4.25 -7.97 -13.05
N MET A 223 -4.15 -6.63 -13.00
CA MET A 223 -5.26 -5.73 -13.36
C MET A 223 -5.64 -5.91 -14.84
N TYR A 224 -4.65 -6.16 -15.71
CA TYR A 224 -4.87 -6.39 -17.14
C TYR A 224 -5.56 -7.73 -17.47
N ARG A 225 -5.75 -8.61 -16.48
CA ARG A 225 -6.56 -9.84 -16.66
C ARG A 225 -8.07 -9.55 -16.69
N ILE A 226 -8.46 -8.30 -16.45
CA ILE A 226 -9.85 -7.84 -16.56
C ILE A 226 -10.02 -7.18 -17.92
N ASP A 227 -10.81 -7.80 -18.80
CA ASP A 227 -11.09 -7.29 -20.14
C ASP A 227 -12.57 -7.45 -20.51
N PRO A 228 -13.03 -6.77 -21.59
CA PRO A 228 -14.43 -6.81 -22.00
C PRO A 228 -14.95 -8.21 -22.35
N GLN A 229 -14.10 -9.13 -22.81
CA GLN A 229 -14.51 -10.48 -23.19
C GLN A 229 -14.84 -11.31 -21.95
N HIS A 230 -13.98 -11.25 -20.92
CA HIS A 230 -14.25 -11.90 -19.64
C HIS A 230 -15.45 -11.28 -18.93
N LEU A 231 -15.64 -9.95 -19.02
CA LEU A 231 -16.83 -9.30 -18.48
C LEU A 231 -18.11 -9.79 -19.18
N LEU A 232 -18.11 -9.81 -20.51
CA LEU A 232 -19.23 -10.31 -21.29
C LEU A 232 -19.55 -11.76 -20.91
N TRP A 233 -18.54 -12.63 -20.84
CA TRP A 233 -18.71 -14.03 -20.45
C TRP A 233 -19.33 -14.19 -19.05
N VAL A 234 -18.93 -13.36 -18.07
CA VAL A 234 -19.57 -13.35 -16.75
C VAL A 234 -21.04 -12.94 -16.85
N LEU A 235 -21.35 -11.89 -17.59
CA LEU A 235 -22.73 -11.41 -17.76
C LEU A 235 -23.62 -12.43 -18.48
N GLU A 236 -23.14 -13.06 -19.55
CA GLU A 236 -23.87 -14.11 -20.28
C GLU A 236 -24.21 -15.31 -19.39
N ASN A 237 -23.25 -15.75 -18.56
CA ASN A 237 -23.51 -16.85 -17.62
C ASN A 237 -24.58 -16.46 -16.59
N LEU A 238 -24.56 -15.24 -16.07
CA LEU A 238 -25.58 -14.75 -15.13
C LEU A 238 -26.97 -14.71 -15.77
N VAL A 239 -27.09 -14.24 -17.02
CA VAL A 239 -28.36 -14.25 -17.78
C VAL A 239 -28.86 -15.69 -18.00
N ALA A 240 -27.94 -16.63 -18.23
CA ALA A 240 -28.25 -18.06 -18.35
C ALA A 240 -28.53 -18.76 -17.00
N GLY A 241 -28.58 -18.01 -15.88
CA GLY A 241 -28.83 -18.55 -14.55
C GLY A 241 -27.65 -19.29 -13.92
N LYS A 242 -26.44 -19.15 -14.48
CA LYS A 242 -25.21 -19.78 -13.98
C LYS A 242 -24.33 -18.75 -13.28
N VAL A 243 -24.09 -18.96 -11.98
CA VAL A 243 -23.15 -18.12 -11.22
C VAL A 243 -21.76 -18.74 -11.33
N ILE A 244 -20.85 -18.02 -11.98
CA ILE A 244 -19.44 -18.42 -12.15
C ILE A 244 -18.52 -17.50 -11.36
N ASN A 245 -17.38 -18.03 -10.90
CA ASN A 245 -16.37 -17.26 -10.15
C ASN A 245 -16.92 -16.49 -8.94
N GLN A 246 -17.97 -17.01 -8.27
CA GLN A 246 -18.52 -16.40 -7.08
C GLN A 246 -17.45 -16.31 -5.99
N ILE A 247 -17.17 -15.09 -5.52
CA ILE A 247 -16.26 -14.88 -4.40
C ILE A 247 -16.93 -15.39 -3.12
N LYS A 248 -16.21 -16.25 -2.40
CA LYS A 248 -16.62 -16.76 -1.09
C LYS A 248 -15.46 -16.59 -0.12
N VAL A 249 -15.77 -16.25 1.10
CA VAL A 249 -14.82 -16.11 2.21
C VAL A 249 -15.29 -17.05 3.31
N ASN A 250 -14.34 -17.66 4.05
CA ASN A 250 -14.68 -18.48 5.20
C ASN A 250 -15.50 -17.62 6.20
N PRO A 251 -16.64 -18.10 6.73
CA PRO A 251 -17.48 -17.31 7.64
C PRO A 251 -16.74 -16.76 8.86
N GLN A 252 -15.81 -17.53 9.44
CA GLN A 252 -15.02 -17.10 10.60
C GLN A 252 -14.05 -15.97 10.23
N ASP A 253 -13.40 -16.07 9.07
CA ASP A 253 -12.53 -15.01 8.57
C ASP A 253 -13.34 -13.77 8.21
N ALA A 254 -14.53 -13.93 7.63
CA ALA A 254 -15.39 -12.81 7.26
C ALA A 254 -15.81 -11.99 8.48
N GLU A 255 -16.16 -12.63 9.60
CA GLU A 255 -16.52 -11.94 10.84
C GLU A 255 -15.37 -11.08 11.39
N GLN A 256 -14.18 -11.67 11.50
CA GLN A 256 -13.00 -10.98 12.04
C GLN A 256 -12.44 -9.93 11.07
N ALA A 257 -12.45 -10.22 9.76
CA ALA A 257 -12.06 -9.25 8.75
C ALA A 257 -13.01 -8.05 8.73
N ARG A 258 -14.32 -8.28 8.92
CA ARG A 258 -15.30 -7.20 9.04
C ARG A 258 -15.00 -6.31 10.25
N LEU A 259 -14.65 -6.89 11.41
CA LEU A 259 -14.26 -6.11 12.59
C LEU A 259 -13.09 -5.15 12.28
N ALA A 260 -12.02 -5.65 11.65
CA ALA A 260 -10.87 -4.83 11.28
C ALA A 260 -11.20 -3.75 10.22
N LEU A 261 -12.11 -4.04 9.29
CA LEU A 261 -12.57 -3.11 8.26
C LEU A 261 -13.50 -2.03 8.84
N GLU A 262 -14.40 -2.39 9.74
CA GLU A 262 -15.27 -1.43 10.43
C GLU A 262 -14.45 -0.47 11.29
N GLN A 263 -13.45 -0.99 11.99
CA GLN A 263 -12.51 -0.15 12.73
C GLN A 263 -11.78 0.84 11.82
N MET A 264 -11.34 0.40 10.63
CA MET A 264 -10.75 1.30 9.63
C MET A 264 -11.71 2.43 9.24
N LEU A 265 -12.99 2.11 9.01
CA LEU A 265 -13.99 3.11 8.62
C LEU A 265 -14.26 4.11 9.77
N VAL A 266 -14.34 3.64 11.02
CA VAL A 266 -14.50 4.50 12.21
C VAL A 266 -13.32 5.45 12.38
N VAL A 267 -12.09 4.96 12.22
CA VAL A 267 -10.87 5.79 12.33
C VAL A 267 -10.71 6.76 11.15
N SER A 268 -11.28 6.43 10.00
CA SER A 268 -11.15 7.24 8.78
C SER A 268 -12.19 8.34 8.64
N GLY A 269 -13.38 8.15 9.21
CA GLY A 269 -14.47 9.14 9.28
C GLY A 269 -14.08 10.38 10.07
#